data_AF-A0A8C9SYJ9-F1
#
_entry.id   AF-A0A8C9SYJ9-F1
#
_cell.length_a   1.000
_cell.length_b   1.000
_cell.length_c   1.000
_cell.angle_alpha   90.00
_cell.angle_beta   90.00
_cell.angle_gamma   90.00
#
_symmetry.space_group_name_H-M   'P 1'
#
loop_
_entity.id
_entity.type
_entity.pdbx_description
1 polymer ?
#
loop_
_entity_poly.entity_id
_entity_poly.type
_entity_poly.pdbx_seq_one_letter_code
_entity_poly.pdbx_strand_id
1 'polypeptide(L)'
;RKRNFLACERDSQCGGGMCCAVSLWIRSLRMCTPMGQEGEDCHPLSHKVPFFGKRLHHTCPCLPNLACVTTEEGKSKCLPLYKYQDYYL
;
A
#
# COMPACT_ATOMS: atom_id res chain seq x y z
N ARG A 1 -2.98 -3.38 18.79
CA ARG A 1 -2.95 -2.33 17.74
C ARG A 1 -4.39 -1.85 17.50
N LYS A 2 -4.75 -0.62 17.92
CA LYS A 2 -6.06 -0.02 17.57
C LYS A 2 -6.07 0.21 16.05
N ARG A 3 -6.84 -0.59 15.29
CA ARG A 3 -7.13 -0.27 13.88
C ARG A 3 -8.01 0.96 13.87
N ASN A 4 -7.51 2.06 13.34
CA ASN A 4 -8.27 3.29 13.18
C ASN A 4 -9.18 3.09 11.96
N PHE A 5 -10.44 2.77 12.19
CA PHE A 5 -11.40 2.37 11.16
C PHE A 5 -12.08 3.58 10.50
N LEU A 6 -11.31 4.60 10.14
CA LEU A 6 -11.88 5.78 9.49
C LEU A 6 -12.30 5.41 8.06
N ALA A 7 -13.60 5.45 7.79
CA ALA A 7 -14.13 5.30 6.45
C ALA A 7 -13.71 6.48 5.57
N CYS A 8 -13.43 6.23 4.30
CA CYS A 8 -12.93 7.24 3.38
C CYS A 8 -13.38 6.94 1.94
N GLU A 9 -13.28 7.95 1.08
CA GLU A 9 -13.48 7.80 -0.38
C GLU A 9 -12.22 8.13 -1.21
N ARG A 10 -11.29 8.88 -0.63
CA ARG A 10 -10.07 9.43 -1.25
C ARG A 10 -8.97 9.52 -0.21
N ASP A 11 -7.71 9.40 -0.66
CA ASP A 11 -6.52 9.45 0.20
C ASP A 11 -6.42 10.77 1.01
N SER A 12 -6.95 11.88 0.48
CA SER A 12 -6.91 13.20 1.15
C SER A 12 -7.71 13.27 2.46
N GLN A 13 -8.59 12.30 2.72
CA GLN A 13 -9.33 12.20 3.99
C GLN A 13 -8.55 11.42 5.05
N CYS A 14 -7.46 10.76 4.65
CA CYS A 14 -6.61 9.98 5.53
C CYS A 14 -5.39 10.80 5.97
N GLY A 15 -4.81 10.41 7.11
CA GLY A 15 -3.59 11.02 7.62
C GLY A 15 -2.35 10.67 6.79
N GLY A 16 -1.26 11.40 7.02
CA GLY A 16 0.04 11.09 6.41
C GLY A 16 0.47 9.65 6.70
N GLY A 17 1.01 8.97 5.68
CA GLY A 17 1.39 7.55 5.78
C GLY A 17 0.21 6.57 5.67
N MET A 18 -0.96 7.04 5.22
CA MET A 18 -2.15 6.21 5.01
C MET A 18 -2.71 6.39 3.60
N CYS A 19 -3.44 5.39 3.12
CA CYS A 19 -4.20 5.46 1.87
C CYS A 19 -5.64 4.98 2.09
N CYS A 20 -6.53 5.37 1.20
CA CYS A 20 -7.92 4.95 1.24
C CYS A 20 -8.13 3.66 0.44
N ALA A 21 -7.95 2.50 1.08
CA ALA A 21 -7.99 1.19 0.43
C ALA A 21 -9.36 0.48 0.62
N VAL A 22 -9.67 -0.44 -0.29
CA VAL A 22 -10.87 -1.29 -0.22
C VAL A 22 -10.70 -2.34 0.88
N SER A 23 -11.75 -2.58 1.67
CA SER A 23 -11.74 -3.63 2.70
C SER A 23 -11.63 -5.02 2.07
N LEU A 24 -10.88 -5.92 2.72
CA LEU A 24 -10.72 -7.32 2.30
C LEU A 24 -12.06 -8.09 2.27
N TRP A 25 -12.99 -7.72 3.14
CA TRP A 25 -14.23 -8.48 3.36
C TRP A 25 -15.45 -7.85 2.70
N ILE A 26 -15.45 -6.53 2.54
CA ILE A 26 -16.62 -5.77 2.08
C ILE A 26 -16.18 -4.82 0.97
N ARG A 27 -16.46 -5.20 -0.28
CA ARG A 27 -16.01 -4.48 -1.48
C ARG A 27 -16.55 -3.03 -1.58
N SER A 28 -17.69 -2.76 -0.95
CA SER A 28 -18.31 -1.43 -0.88
C SER A 28 -17.71 -0.54 0.21
N LEU A 29 -16.88 -1.08 1.11
CA LEU A 29 -16.29 -0.33 2.22
C LEU A 29 -14.83 0.01 1.91
N ARG A 30 -14.49 1.29 2.11
CA ARG A 30 -13.12 1.80 2.03
C ARG A 30 -12.71 2.45 3.34
N MET A 31 -11.45 2.27 3.70
CA MET A 31 -10.94 2.69 5.00
C MET A 31 -9.52 3.22 4.88
N CYS A 32 -9.19 4.18 5.73
CA CYS A 32 -7.82 4.64 5.89
C CYS A 32 -6.97 3.48 6.41
N THR A 33 -6.06 3.03 5.56
CA THR A 33 -5.19 1.89 5.77
C THR A 33 -3.75 2.39 5.77
N PRO A 34 -2.89 1.95 6.71
CA PRO A 34 -1.49 2.36 6.70
C PRO A 34 -0.77 1.90 5.43
N MET A 35 0.24 2.65 5.01
CA MET A 35 1.18 2.25 3.96
C MET A 35 1.98 1.00 4.37
N GLY A 36 2.42 0.23 3.37
CA GLY A 36 3.14 -1.02 3.59
C GLY A 36 4.52 -0.82 4.22
N GLN A 37 4.80 -1.59 5.26
CA GLN A 37 6.10 -1.69 5.95
C GLN A 37 6.99 -2.75 5.29
N GLU A 38 8.27 -2.80 5.68
CA GLU A 38 9.21 -3.79 5.15
C GLU A 38 8.69 -5.23 5.34
N GLY A 39 8.71 -6.01 4.26
CA GLY A 39 8.23 -7.40 4.20
C GLY A 39 6.73 -7.57 3.97
N GLU A 40 5.92 -6.52 4.12
CA GLU A 40 4.47 -6.58 3.88
C GLU A 40 4.16 -6.71 2.38
N ASP A 41 3.04 -7.35 2.09
CA ASP A 41 2.57 -7.52 0.72
C ASP A 41 2.14 -6.18 0.13
N CYS A 42 2.52 -5.95 -1.11
CA CYS A 42 2.21 -4.75 -1.86
C CYS A 42 1.74 -5.12 -3.26
N HIS A 43 1.20 -4.15 -3.99
CA HIS A 43 0.86 -4.33 -5.39
C HIS A 43 1.66 -3.33 -6.23
N PRO A 44 2.33 -3.76 -7.32
CA PRO A 44 3.21 -2.87 -8.09
C PRO A 44 2.46 -1.69 -8.73
N LEU A 45 1.15 -1.85 -8.99
CA LEU A 45 0.27 -0.78 -9.48
C LEU A 45 -0.32 0.11 -8.37
N SER A 46 0.11 -0.05 -7.11
CA SER A 46 -0.31 0.84 -6.04
C SER A 46 0.32 2.22 -6.23
N HIS A 47 -0.43 3.14 -6.85
CA HIS A 47 -0.01 4.54 -7.04
C HIS A 47 0.42 5.21 -5.73
N LYS A 48 1.36 6.16 -5.83
CA LYS A 48 1.87 6.97 -4.70
C LYS A 48 0.71 7.68 -3.96
N VAL A 49 0.91 7.95 -2.67
CA VAL A 49 0.00 8.76 -1.84
C VAL A 49 0.44 10.23 -1.87
N PRO A 50 -0.48 11.21 -2.00
CA PRO A 50 -1.91 11.02 -2.19
C PRO A 50 -2.23 10.64 -3.64
N PHE A 51 -3.07 9.61 -3.81
CA PHE A 51 -3.70 9.33 -5.08
C PHE A 51 -5.01 10.13 -5.18
N PHE A 52 -5.14 10.93 -6.25
CA PHE A 52 -6.31 11.78 -6.46
C PHE A 52 -7.55 11.04 -6.99
N GLY A 53 -7.37 9.80 -7.47
CA GLY A 53 -8.47 8.93 -7.89
C GLY A 53 -9.02 8.07 -6.75
N LYS A 54 -9.92 7.13 -7.09
CA LYS A 54 -10.43 6.12 -6.17
C LYS A 54 -9.59 4.85 -6.28
N ARG A 55 -9.05 4.37 -5.14
CA ARG A 55 -8.37 3.07 -5.13
C ARG A 55 -9.40 1.95 -5.25
N LEU A 56 -9.06 0.98 -6.09
CA LEU A 56 -9.83 -0.25 -6.31
C LEU A 56 -9.17 -1.48 -5.66
N HIS A 57 -7.92 -1.33 -5.23
CA HIS A 57 -7.15 -2.38 -4.58
C HIS A 57 -7.27 -2.29 -3.05
N HIS A 58 -7.04 -3.43 -2.41
CA HIS A 58 -7.00 -3.58 -0.96
C HIS A 58 -5.61 -3.24 -0.38
N THR A 59 -4.62 -2.98 -1.23
CA THR A 59 -3.24 -2.68 -0.82
C THR A 59 -2.94 -1.18 -0.92
N CYS A 60 -2.29 -0.64 0.10
CA CYS A 60 -1.64 0.66 0.04
C CYS A 60 -0.22 0.54 -0.56
N PRO A 61 0.35 1.63 -1.10
CA PRO A 61 1.77 1.63 -1.48
C PRO A 61 2.66 1.47 -0.25
N CYS A 62 3.90 1.04 -0.48
CA CYS A 62 4.93 0.97 0.55
C CYS A 62 5.30 2.36 1.08
N LEU A 63 5.86 2.42 2.28
CA LEU A 63 6.43 3.65 2.84
C LEU A 63 7.48 4.28 1.89
N PRO A 64 7.71 5.61 1.96
CA PRO A 64 8.56 6.33 0.99
C PRO A 64 9.99 5.81 0.81
N ASN A 65 10.53 5.08 1.80
CA ASN A 65 11.86 4.49 1.79
C ASN A 65 11.91 3.03 1.28
N LEU A 66 10.78 2.50 0.83
CA LEU A 66 10.60 1.12 0.40
C LEU A 66 10.08 1.08 -1.04
N ALA A 67 10.50 0.07 -1.81
CA ALA A 67 9.98 -0.25 -3.12
C ALA A 67 9.07 -1.48 -3.06
N CYS A 68 8.05 -1.52 -3.91
CA CYS A 68 7.25 -2.73 -4.11
C CYS A 68 7.94 -3.61 -5.16
N VAL A 69 8.45 -4.77 -4.73
CA VAL A 69 9.30 -5.64 -5.54
C VAL A 69 8.61 -6.99 -5.71
N THR A 70 8.49 -7.45 -6.95
CA THR A 70 7.99 -8.80 -7.25
C THR A 70 9.13 -9.79 -7.04
N THR A 71 8.96 -10.73 -6.12
CA THR A 71 9.91 -11.82 -5.86
C THR A 71 9.75 -12.91 -6.92
N GLU A 72 10.71 -13.84 -6.99
CA GLU A 72 10.68 -14.99 -7.91
C GLU A 72 9.43 -15.87 -7.73
N GLU A 73 8.82 -15.85 -6.54
CA GLU A 73 7.55 -16.54 -6.25
C GLU A 73 6.31 -15.84 -6.86
N GLY A 74 6.50 -14.74 -7.62
CA GLY A 74 5.42 -13.93 -8.18
C GLY A 74 4.67 -13.06 -7.16
N LYS A 75 5.09 -13.05 -5.89
CA LYS A 75 4.51 -12.21 -4.83
C LYS A 75 5.21 -10.87 -4.79
N SER A 76 4.47 -9.79 -4.57
CA SER A 76 5.06 -8.45 -4.47
C SER A 76 5.14 -8.01 -3.01
N LYS A 77 6.33 -7.59 -2.57
CA LYS A 77 6.62 -7.20 -1.18
C LYS A 77 7.33 -5.86 -1.09
N CYS A 78 7.10 -5.14 0.01
CA CYS A 78 7.82 -3.92 0.31
C CYS A 78 9.25 -4.23 0.77
N LEU A 79 10.25 -3.86 -0.01
CA LEU A 79 11.67 -4.05 0.32
C LEU A 79 12.42 -2.72 0.31
N PRO A 80 13.52 -2.60 1.07
CA PRO A 80 14.37 -1.41 1.01
C PRO A 80 14.97 -1.23 -0.38
N LEU A 81 15.09 0.02 -0.83
CA LEU A 81 15.64 0.37 -2.14
C LEU A 81 17.07 -0.17 -2.38
N TYR A 82 17.90 -0.31 -1.34
CA TYR A 82 19.24 -0.88 -1.49
C TYR A 82 19.21 -2.37 -1.85
N LYS A 83 18.26 -3.14 -1.33
CA LYS A 83 18.09 -4.56 -1.69
C LYS A 83 17.46 -4.75 -3.06
N TYR A 84 16.73 -3.76 -3.57
CA TYR A 84 16.19 -3.81 -4.95
C TYR A 84 17.32 -3.95 -5.97
N GLN A 85 18.46 -3.28 -5.74
CA GLN A 85 19.58 -3.30 -6.66
C GLN A 85 20.24 -4.68 -6.77
N ASP A 86 20.25 -5.47 -5.69
CA ASP A 86 20.80 -6.83 -5.66
C ASP A 86 19.90 -7.87 -6.35
N TYR A 87 18.62 -7.58 -6.58
CA TYR A 87 17.70 -8.50 -7.30
C TYR A 87 17.76 -8.35 -8.83
N TYR A 88 18.43 -7.31 -9.35
CA TYR A 88 18.59 -7.06 -10.80
C TYR A 88 20.05 -7.11 -11.27
N LEU A 89 20.96 -7.62 -10.43
CA LEU A 89 22.37 -7.88 -10.71
C LEU A 89 22.63 -9.39 -10.69
#